data_AF-A0A346QRN5-F1
#
_entry.id   AF-A0A346QRN5-F1
#
_cell.length_a   1.000
_cell.length_b   1.000
_cell.length_c   1.000
_cell.angle_alpha   90.00
_cell.angle_beta   90.00
_cell.angle_gamma   90.00
#
_symmetry.space_group_name_H-M   'P 1'
#
loop_
_entity.id
_entity.type
_entity.pdbx_description
1 polymer ?
#
loop_
_entity_poly.entity_id
_entity_poly.type
_entity_poly.pdbx_seq_one_letter_code
_entity_poly.pdbx_strand_id
1 'polypeptide(L)' 'GFKELEVEKTDGMQFDRGYLSPYFVTNAEKMLIEFENPYILLTEKKLNIIQPILPILENIARSGRPLLIIAEDVEG' A
#
# COMPACT_ATOMS: atom_id res chain seq x y z
N GLY A 1 -35.57 -6.04 19.53
CA GLY A 1 -35.31 -5.67 18.13
C GLY A 1 -34.19 -6.55 17.63
N PHE A 2 -34.44 -7.32 16.58
CA PHE A 2 -33.42 -8.14 15.95
C PHE A 2 -32.41 -7.20 15.27
N LYS A 3 -31.12 -7.29 15.66
CA LYS A 3 -30.03 -6.72 14.86
C LYS A 3 -29.85 -7.67 13.68
N GLU A 4 -30.06 -7.18 12.46
CA GLU A 4 -29.58 -7.89 11.28
C GLU A 4 -28.06 -8.02 11.40
N LEU A 5 -27.58 -9.26 11.35
CA LEU A 5 -26.15 -9.55 11.30
C LEU A 5 -25.72 -9.33 9.85
N GLU A 6 -25.07 -8.21 9.57
CA GLU A 6 -24.39 -8.00 8.29
C GLU A 6 -23.21 -8.96 8.20
N VAL A 7 -23.25 -9.86 7.23
CA VAL A 7 -22.13 -10.74 6.88
C VAL A 7 -21.31 -10.03 5.83
N GLU A 8 -20.22 -9.38 6.24
CA GLU A 8 -19.25 -8.81 5.32
C GLU A 8 -18.38 -9.93 4.74
N LYS A 9 -18.40 -10.07 3.41
CA LYS A 9 -17.53 -11.00 2.69
C LYS A 9 -16.29 -10.23 2.23
N THR A 10 -15.12 -10.60 2.75
CA THR A 10 -13.84 -10.06 2.28
C THR A 10 -13.40 -10.83 1.05
N ASP A 11 -13.36 -10.18 -0.10
CA ASP A 11 -12.71 -10.73 -1.28
C ASP A 11 -11.23 -10.32 -1.24
N GLY A 12 -10.37 -11.27 -0.86
CA GLY A 12 -8.92 -11.08 -0.78
C GLY A 12 -8.38 -11.00 0.65
N MET A 13 -7.32 -10.20 0.85
CA MET A 13 -6.64 -10.03 2.13
C MET A 13 -6.77 -8.58 2.60
N GLN A 14 -7.17 -8.38 3.84
CA GLN A 14 -7.35 -7.07 4.46
C GLN A 14 -6.52 -6.98 5.74
N PHE A 15 -5.98 -5.79 6.00
CA PHE A 15 -5.21 -5.47 7.20
C PHE A 15 -5.69 -4.13 7.78
N ASP A 16 -5.56 -3.97 9.10
CA ASP A 16 -5.92 -2.73 9.81
C ASP A 16 -4.80 -1.67 9.72
N ARG A 17 -4.31 -1.40 8.50
CA ARG A 17 -3.30 -0.38 8.21
C ARG A 17 -3.69 0.38 6.95
N GLY A 18 -3.64 1.71 7.02
CA GLY A 18 -3.86 2.61 5.90
C GLY A 18 -2.56 3.07 5.25
N TYR A 19 -2.67 4.05 4.36
CA TYR A 19 -1.52 4.70 3.74
C TYR A 19 -0.82 5.68 4.69
N LEU A 20 0.50 5.80 4.58
CA LEU A 20 1.30 6.68 5.44
C LEU A 20 1.16 8.17 5.10
N SER A 21 0.80 8.47 3.85
CA SER A 21 0.72 9.84 3.35
C SER A 21 -0.48 10.04 2.42
N PRO A 22 -1.25 11.14 2.56
CA PRO A 22 -2.38 11.43 1.68
C PRO A 22 -1.96 11.69 0.23
N TYR A 23 -0.67 11.99 -0.01
CA TYR A 23 -0.13 12.16 -1.36
C TYR A 23 -0.17 10.86 -2.20
N PHE A 24 -0.41 9.71 -1.57
CA PHE A 24 -0.55 8.44 -2.28
C PHE A 24 -1.96 8.17 -2.82
N VAL A 25 -2.96 8.97 -2.44
CA VAL A 25 -4.36 8.80 -2.86
C VAL A 25 -4.46 8.92 -4.38
N THR A 26 -4.98 7.87 -5.03
CA THR A 26 -5.24 7.86 -6.48
C THR A 26 -6.71 8.13 -6.80
N ASN A 27 -7.60 7.95 -5.82
CA ASN A 27 -9.02 8.27 -5.92
C ASN A 27 -9.41 9.28 -4.83
N ALA A 28 -9.40 10.57 -5.20
CA ALA A 28 -9.65 11.67 -4.26
C ALA A 28 -11.10 11.71 -3.73
N GLU A 29 -12.07 11.21 -4.48
CA GLU A 29 -13.48 11.19 -4.05
C GLU A 29 -13.71 10.18 -2.92
N LYS A 30 -13.11 8.99 -3.06
CA LYS A 30 -13.23 7.91 -2.07
C LYS A 30 -12.14 7.94 -1.01
N MET A 31 -11.12 8.78 -1.17
CA MET A 31 -9.91 8.81 -0.35
C MET A 31 -9.21 7.43 -0.31
N LEU A 32 -9.03 6.82 -1.48
CA LEU A 32 -8.45 5.47 -1.64
C LEU A 32 -7.18 5.46 -2.48
N ILE A 33 -6.40 4.40 -2.28
CA ILE A 33 -5.33 3.99 -3.17
C ILE A 33 -5.80 2.75 -3.92
N GLU A 34 -5.89 2.87 -5.24
CA GLU A 34 -6.29 1.80 -6.14
C GLU A 34 -5.13 1.55 -7.11
N PHE A 35 -4.55 0.34 -7.08
CA PHE A 35 -3.49 -0.08 -8.00
C PHE A 35 -3.93 -1.32 -8.79
N GLU A 36 -3.64 -1.31 -10.09
CA GLU A 36 -3.79 -2.49 -10.93
C GLU A 36 -2.44 -3.19 -11.11
N ASN A 37 -2.42 -4.50 -10.87
CA ASN A 37 -1.23 -5.36 -11.00
C ASN A 37 0.07 -4.74 -10.40
N PRO A 38 0.06 -4.30 -9.13
CA PRO A 38 1.23 -3.69 -8.52
C PRO A 38 2.35 -4.72 -8.26
N TYR A 39 3.58 -4.25 -8.17
CA TYR A 39 4.61 -4.96 -7.43
C TYR A 39 4.41 -4.74 -5.94
N ILE A 40 4.77 -5.73 -5.13
CA ILE A 40 4.70 -5.64 -3.67
C ILE A 40 6.11 -5.85 -3.11
N LEU A 41 6.66 -4.84 -2.45
CA LEU A 41 7.89 -4.93 -1.67
C LEU A 41 7.50 -5.18 -0.21
N LEU A 42 7.83 -6.37 0.29
CA LEU A 42 7.62 -6.75 1.68
C LEU A 42 8.96 -6.75 2.40
N THR A 43 9.04 -6.08 3.55
CA THR A 43 10.23 -6.10 4.40
C THR A 43 9.86 -5.94 5.87
N GLU A 44 10.63 -6.54 6.75
CA GLU A 44 10.53 -6.36 8.20
C GLU A 44 11.40 -5.20 8.71
N LYS A 45 12.11 -4.49 7.82
CA LYS A 45 13.00 -3.40 8.19
C LYS A 45 12.24 -2.07 8.20
N LYS A 46 12.66 -1.15 9.09
CA LYS A 46 12.34 0.27 8.96
C LYS A 46 13.08 0.89 7.79
N LEU A 47 12.36 1.65 6.97
CA LEU A 47 12.89 2.37 5.81
C LEU A 47 13.07 3.85 6.15
N ASN A 48 14.14 4.17 6.87
CA ASN A 48 14.43 5.55 7.32
C ASN A 48 15.34 6.32 6.35
N ILE A 49 15.89 5.62 5.36
CA ILE A 49 16.76 6.16 4.32
C ILE A 49 16.38 5.51 3.00
N ILE A 50 16.35 6.30 1.92
CA ILE A 50 15.89 5.85 0.59
C ILE A 50 16.98 5.10 -0.18
N GLN A 51 18.25 5.32 0.15
CA GLN A 51 19.42 4.79 -0.57
C GLN A 51 19.41 3.27 -0.76
N PRO A 52 19.05 2.45 0.24
CA PRO A 52 19.02 1.00 0.08
C PRO A 52 17.96 0.51 -0.92
N ILE A 53 16.89 1.28 -1.14
CA ILE A 53 15.78 0.89 -2.01
C ILE A 53 15.82 1.56 -3.39
N LEU A 54 16.70 2.55 -3.59
CA LEU A 54 16.87 3.27 -4.86
C LEU A 54 16.99 2.34 -6.08
N PRO A 55 17.83 1.27 -6.08
CA PRO A 55 17.92 0.36 -7.23
C PRO A 55 16.59 -0.35 -7.55
N ILE A 56 15.78 -0.64 -6.53
CA ILE A 56 14.46 -1.23 -6.70
C ILE A 56 13.52 -0.20 -7.34
N LEU A 57 13.50 1.03 -6.81
CA LEU A 57 12.68 2.12 -7.34
C LEU A 57 13.00 2.42 -8.81
N GLU A 58 14.27 2.40 -9.20
CA GLU A 58 14.69 2.55 -10.59
C GLU A 58 14.12 1.43 -11.49
N ASN A 59 14.17 0.18 -11.04
CA ASN A 59 13.59 -0.95 -11.78
C ASN A 59 12.07 -0.80 -11.94
N ILE A 60 11.38 -0.39 -10.87
CA ILE A 60 9.94 -0.16 -10.85
C ILE A 60 9.58 0.98 -11.80
N ALA A 61 10.29 2.10 -11.74
CA ALA A 61 10.08 3.24 -12.63
C ALA A 61 10.21 2.85 -14.11
N ARG A 62 11.21 2.01 -14.45
CA ARG A 62 11.36 1.48 -15.82
C ARG A 62 10.23 0.53 -16.23
N SER A 63 9.64 -0.19 -15.28
CA SER A 63 8.54 -1.12 -15.55
C SER A 63 7.20 -0.43 -15.82
N GLY A 64 7.03 0.81 -15.35
CA GLY A 64 5.76 1.55 -15.42
C GLY A 64 4.64 0.98 -14.54
N ARG A 65 4.90 -0.08 -13.76
CA ARG A 65 3.92 -0.68 -12.85
C ARG A 65 3.97 -0.02 -11.46
N PRO A 66 2.83 0.12 -10.76
CA PRO A 66 2.82 0.64 -9.40
C PRO A 66 3.60 -0.24 -8.43
N LEU A 67 4.04 0.34 -7.31
CA LEU A 67 4.69 -0.36 -6.20
C LEU A 67 3.92 -0.11 -4.90
N LEU A 68 3.55 -1.19 -4.23
CA LEU A 68 3.11 -1.18 -2.84
C LEU A 68 4.27 -1.59 -1.94
N ILE A 69 4.60 -0.77 -0.94
CA ILE A 69 5.64 -1.07 0.06
C ILE A 69 4.94 -1.38 1.38
N ILE A 70 5.24 -2.55 1.96
CA ILE A 70 4.83 -2.93 3.31
C ILE A 70 6.12 -3.17 4.11
N ALA A 71 6.36 -2.27 5.06
CA ALA A 71 7.55 -2.25 5.91
C ALA A 71 7.14 -2.16 7.39
N GLU A 72 8.08 -2.36 8.32
CA GLU A 72 7.84 -2.08 9.74
C GLU A 72 7.49 -0.61 9.95
N ASP A 73 8.22 0.27 9.26
CA ASP A 73 8.04 1.72 9.29
C ASP A 73 8.67 2.34 8.03
N VAL A 74 8.21 3.52 7.63
CA VAL A 74 8.84 4.31 6.57
C VAL A 74 8.93 5.76 7.05
N GLU A 75 10.16 6.22 7.21
CA GLU A 75 10.48 7.58 7.69
C GLU A 75 11.28 8.33 6.63
N GLY A 76 10.99 9.62 6.46
CA GLY A 76 11.64 10.49 5.49
C GLY A 76 10.98 11.87 5.42
#